data_AF-A0A5M9MY91-F1
#
_entry.id   AF-A0A5M9MY91-F1
#
_cell.length_a   1.000
_cell.length_b   1.000
_cell.length_c   1.000
_cell.angle_alpha   90.00
_cell.angle_beta   90.00
_cell.angle_gamma   90.00
#
_symmetry.space_group_name_H-M   'P 1'
#
loop_
_entity.id
_entity.type
_entity.pdbx_description
1 polymer ?
#
loop_
_entity_poly.entity_id
_entity_poly.type
_entity_poly.pdbx_seq_one_letter_code
_entity_poly.pdbx_strand_id
1 'polypeptide(L)'
;MRDDTFSQTHLNARFAIDVLPGMIRSVNTSAPITRIKSFNQVAQFERAITAARESPNVTERLRAEPVCGEELIAPLGARFGAAKINNLVSPALIYIQVFFEKFHPTWPFLHRATFDPDHEPALLFQSVMMMGLWLTGKEDARIAATDLHSKLLVSIHQQRDKWEAPSQHNAEPPSSWPMATYQGILLQIIFALLKGNQGLNLQLTHELPTLPLQLLKALVRTCLKRKMFFYPSIVAQFKNTLPDVYIWVGVEEVKRFALSLYKVCRSCRVPDTDASSQGRSLLSLADLQFALPDSDELWHASSDLASRLAEDRSAYRERNSEERWISQTARVLQPHGGFCWF
;
A
#
# COMPACT_ATOMS: atom_id res chain seq x y z
N MET A 1 45.29 -7.14 -13.12
CA MET A 1 44.50 -8.14 -12.38
C MET A 1 43.40 -7.36 -11.67
N ARG A 2 42.19 -7.36 -12.23
CA ARG A 2 41.01 -6.69 -11.67
C ARG A 2 40.14 -7.79 -11.07
N ASP A 3 39.76 -7.64 -9.80
CA ASP A 3 38.75 -8.47 -9.17
C ASP A 3 37.42 -7.73 -9.24
N ASP A 4 36.49 -8.32 -9.99
CA ASP A 4 35.09 -7.95 -10.06
C ASP A 4 34.34 -8.59 -8.88
N THR A 5 33.91 -7.79 -7.91
CA THR A 5 32.96 -8.25 -6.87
C THR A 5 31.57 -7.75 -7.23
N PHE A 6 30.77 -8.67 -7.77
CA PHE A 6 29.38 -8.52 -8.18
C PHE A 6 28.50 -8.14 -6.97
N SER A 7 27.99 -6.91 -6.93
CA SER A 7 27.02 -6.48 -5.91
C SER A 7 25.61 -6.87 -6.35
N GLN A 8 25.00 -7.79 -5.58
CA GLN A 8 23.65 -8.29 -5.74
C GLN A 8 22.64 -7.15 -5.51
N THR A 9 22.01 -6.68 -6.59
CA THR A 9 20.99 -5.62 -6.54
C THR A 9 19.63 -6.23 -6.20
N HIS A 10 19.11 -5.92 -5.00
CA HIS A 10 17.70 -6.11 -4.65
C HIS A 10 16.84 -5.12 -5.46
N LEU A 11 16.43 -5.53 -6.66
CA LEU A 11 15.39 -4.87 -7.43
C LEU A 11 14.05 -5.02 -6.69
N ASN A 12 13.32 -3.91 -6.54
CA ASN A 12 11.96 -3.91 -6.01
C ASN A 12 11.11 -4.94 -6.77
N ALA A 13 10.62 -5.96 -6.07
CA ALA A 13 9.85 -7.08 -6.63
C ALA A 13 8.60 -6.66 -7.44
N ARG A 14 8.18 -5.40 -7.31
CA ARG A 14 7.04 -4.82 -8.04
C ARG A 14 7.29 -4.49 -9.51
N PHE A 15 8.55 -4.48 -9.95
CA PHE A 15 8.96 -4.11 -11.31
C PHE A 15 9.75 -5.20 -12.05
N ALA A 16 9.83 -6.41 -11.49
CA ALA A 16 10.66 -7.50 -12.02
C ALA A 16 9.89 -8.53 -12.88
N ILE A 17 8.60 -8.31 -13.18
CA ILE A 17 7.77 -9.32 -13.87
C ILE A 17 7.05 -8.70 -15.08
N ASP A 18 7.40 -9.28 -16.24
CA ASP A 18 6.80 -9.24 -17.58
C ASP A 18 7.00 -8.03 -18.51
N VAL A 19 7.30 -8.18 -19.81
CA VAL A 19 7.92 -9.21 -20.67
C VAL A 19 8.09 -8.50 -22.02
N LEU A 20 9.28 -8.59 -22.62
CA LEU A 20 9.52 -8.18 -24.01
C LEU A 20 8.65 -9.03 -24.96
N PRO A 21 7.85 -8.43 -25.86
CA PRO A 21 7.15 -9.21 -26.87
C PRO A 21 8.14 -9.64 -27.97
N GLY A 22 8.37 -10.95 -28.06
CA GLY A 22 8.77 -11.62 -29.30
C GLY A 22 10.27 -11.64 -29.62
N MET A 23 10.96 -12.71 -29.22
CA MET A 23 11.95 -13.38 -30.08
C MET A 23 12.23 -14.80 -29.58
N ILE A 24 11.65 -15.79 -30.26
CA ILE A 24 12.09 -17.19 -30.18
C ILE A 24 13.37 -17.33 -31.01
N ARG A 25 14.47 -17.77 -30.40
CA ARG A 25 15.33 -18.85 -30.94
C ARG A 25 16.38 -19.31 -29.91
N SER A 26 16.18 -20.55 -29.47
CA SER A 26 17.21 -21.58 -29.23
C SER A 26 18.58 -21.16 -28.69
N VAL A 27 18.88 -21.47 -27.43
CA VAL A 27 20.07 -22.28 -27.04
C VAL A 27 19.76 -23.06 -25.76
N ASN A 28 19.86 -24.38 -25.86
CA ASN A 28 19.94 -25.33 -24.74
C ASN A 28 21.24 -25.14 -23.95
N THR A 29 21.18 -25.03 -22.62
CA THR A 29 22.18 -25.64 -21.72
C THR A 29 21.64 -25.75 -20.30
N SER A 30 21.93 -26.91 -19.71
CA SER A 30 21.46 -27.52 -18.47
C SER A 30 22.07 -26.98 -17.17
N ALA A 31 21.24 -26.71 -16.15
CA ALA A 31 21.46 -27.07 -14.73
C ALA A 31 20.25 -26.63 -13.87
N PRO A 32 19.88 -27.36 -12.79
CA PRO A 32 18.60 -27.17 -12.10
C PRO A 32 18.69 -26.07 -11.04
N ILE A 33 17.90 -25.00 -11.20
CA ILE A 33 17.60 -24.08 -10.10
C ILE A 33 16.42 -24.67 -9.33
N THR A 34 16.68 -25.00 -8.06
CA THR A 34 15.69 -25.43 -7.08
C THR A 34 14.53 -24.44 -7.03
N ARG A 35 13.35 -24.95 -7.44
CA ARG A 35 12.06 -24.26 -7.46
C ARG A 35 11.68 -23.83 -6.04
N ILE A 36 11.89 -22.55 -5.71
CA ILE A 36 11.26 -21.93 -4.54
C ILE A 36 9.74 -22.08 -4.75
N LYS A 37 9.08 -22.78 -3.83
CA LYS A 37 7.63 -22.99 -3.88
C LYS A 37 6.95 -21.61 -3.87
N SER A 38 6.34 -21.23 -4.99
CA SER A 38 5.43 -20.08 -5.07
C SER A 38 4.32 -20.27 -4.03
N PHE A 39 4.31 -19.39 -3.03
CA PHE A 39 3.30 -19.34 -1.99
C PHE A 39 2.09 -18.56 -2.53
N ASN A 40 1.07 -19.27 -2.99
CA ASN A 40 -0.16 -18.64 -3.50
C ASN A 40 -0.97 -18.04 -2.32
N GLN A 41 -0.91 -16.71 -2.18
CA GLN A 41 -1.56 -15.97 -1.08
C GLN A 41 -3.09 -16.04 -1.16
N VAL A 42 -3.63 -16.07 -2.38
CA VAL A 42 -5.05 -16.25 -2.65
C VAL A 42 -5.55 -17.57 -2.05
N ALA A 43 -4.83 -18.66 -2.31
CA ALA A 43 -5.16 -19.98 -1.80
C ALA A 43 -5.02 -20.08 -0.27
N GLN A 44 -4.08 -19.36 0.35
CA GLN A 44 -3.96 -19.31 1.82
C GLN A 44 -5.13 -18.57 2.46
N PHE A 45 -5.55 -17.46 1.85
CA PHE A 45 -6.66 -16.68 2.34
C PHE A 45 -7.99 -17.43 2.22
N GLU A 46 -8.22 -18.11 1.09
CA GLU A 46 -9.41 -18.97 0.93
C GLU A 46 -9.49 -20.05 2.01
N ARG A 47 -8.37 -20.67 2.35
CA ARG A 47 -8.30 -21.63 3.47
C ARG A 47 -8.62 -20.95 4.81
N ALA A 48 -8.12 -19.75 5.05
CA ALA A 48 -8.38 -19.01 6.28
C ALA A 48 -9.85 -18.58 6.43
N ILE A 49 -10.51 -18.12 5.36
CA ILE A 49 -11.95 -17.82 5.37
C ILE A 49 -12.77 -19.10 5.57
N THR A 50 -12.41 -20.18 4.89
CA THR A 50 -13.10 -21.47 5.03
C THR A 50 -13.01 -21.96 6.47
N ALA A 51 -11.80 -21.93 7.07
CA ALA A 51 -11.58 -22.28 8.46
C ALA A 51 -12.33 -21.37 9.46
N ALA A 52 -12.44 -20.06 9.18
CA ALA A 52 -13.16 -19.11 10.05
C ALA A 52 -14.69 -19.32 10.02
N ARG A 53 -15.24 -19.80 8.90
CA ARG A 53 -16.67 -20.11 8.75
C ARG A 53 -17.08 -21.42 9.44
N GLU A 54 -16.11 -22.27 9.78
CA GLU A 54 -16.33 -23.62 10.32
C GLU A 54 -16.29 -23.71 11.86
N SER A 55 -16.14 -22.60 12.60
CA SER A 55 -15.98 -22.63 14.07
C SER A 55 -17.16 -21.99 14.83
N PRO A 56 -18.06 -22.78 15.45
CA PRO A 56 -19.10 -22.29 16.34
C PRO A 56 -18.72 -22.56 17.81
N ASN A 57 -18.03 -21.61 18.45
CA ASN A 57 -18.20 -21.19 19.86
C ASN A 57 -16.94 -20.49 20.39
N VAL A 58 -17.13 -19.24 20.82
CA VAL A 58 -16.15 -18.43 21.53
C VAL A 58 -16.62 -18.33 22.98
N THR A 59 -16.10 -19.16 23.87
CA THR A 59 -16.06 -18.82 25.32
C THR A 59 -15.13 -19.67 26.18
N GLU A 60 -14.74 -20.89 25.78
CA GLU A 60 -13.82 -21.70 26.58
C GLU A 60 -12.63 -22.17 25.77
N ARG A 61 -11.52 -21.40 25.82
CA ARG A 61 -10.12 -21.88 25.70
C ARG A 61 -9.10 -20.73 25.63
N LEU A 62 -9.34 -19.65 26.39
CA LEU A 62 -8.26 -18.72 26.75
C LEU A 62 -7.81 -19.05 28.18
N ARG A 63 -7.24 -20.24 28.37
CA ARG A 63 -6.39 -20.51 29.53
C ARG A 63 -5.41 -21.64 29.22
N ALA A 64 -4.14 -21.26 29.11
CA ALA A 64 -2.90 -22.04 29.17
C ALA A 64 -2.06 -22.09 27.88
N GLU A 65 -0.99 -21.27 27.90
CA GLU A 65 0.40 -21.62 27.51
C GLU A 65 0.79 -21.64 26.00
N PRO A 66 2.10 -21.48 25.66
CA PRO A 66 2.59 -20.30 24.94
C PRO A 66 3.16 -20.58 23.52
N VAL A 67 3.64 -19.49 22.92
CA VAL A 67 4.31 -19.32 21.62
C VAL A 67 5.44 -20.33 21.36
N CYS A 68 5.37 -21.10 20.26
CA CYS A 68 6.41 -21.19 19.22
C CYS A 68 5.99 -22.12 18.05
N GLY A 69 6.37 -21.73 16.81
CA GLY A 69 6.87 -22.60 15.74
C GLY A 69 6.08 -23.83 15.25
N GLU A 70 5.62 -23.73 13.99
CA GLU A 70 5.44 -24.81 12.99
C GLU A 70 4.40 -25.94 13.20
N GLU A 71 3.71 -26.20 12.08
CA GLU A 71 2.82 -27.32 11.73
C GLU A 71 1.49 -27.50 12.48
N LEU A 72 0.38 -27.56 11.71
CA LEU A 72 -0.46 -28.76 11.68
C LEU A 72 -1.37 -28.78 10.43
N ILE A 73 -1.20 -29.81 9.61
CA ILE A 73 -2.19 -30.33 8.64
C ILE A 73 -2.91 -31.49 9.35
N ALA A 74 -4.24 -31.49 9.42
CA ALA A 74 -5.07 -32.72 9.48
C ALA A 74 -6.55 -32.41 9.17
N PRO A 75 -7.32 -33.36 8.59
CA PRO A 75 -8.54 -33.07 7.82
C PRO A 75 -9.83 -33.42 8.56
N LEU A 76 -10.95 -32.80 8.20
CA LEU A 76 -12.26 -33.46 8.33
C LEU A 76 -13.13 -33.09 7.12
N GLY A 77 -13.41 -34.10 6.29
CA GLY A 77 -14.27 -33.99 5.13
C GLY A 77 -15.74 -34.29 5.43
N ALA A 78 -16.55 -33.95 4.44
CA ALA A 78 -17.95 -34.31 4.22
C ALA A 78 -19.01 -33.51 5.00
N ARG A 79 -19.59 -32.52 4.32
CA ARG A 79 -20.95 -32.61 3.74
C ARG A 79 -21.33 -31.32 3.03
N PHE A 80 -21.14 -31.25 1.71
CA PHE A 80 -22.10 -30.61 0.78
C PHE A 80 -21.94 -31.29 -0.58
N GLY A 81 -23.09 -31.63 -1.17
CA GLY A 81 -23.19 -32.46 -2.36
C GLY A 81 -22.50 -31.87 -3.58
N ALA A 82 -21.99 -32.78 -4.40
CA ALA A 82 -21.45 -32.49 -5.71
C ALA A 82 -22.49 -31.78 -6.59
N ALA A 83 -22.25 -30.50 -6.88
CA ALA A 83 -22.77 -29.84 -8.06
C ALA A 83 -21.62 -29.03 -8.69
N LYS A 84 -21.18 -29.56 -9.83
CA LYS A 84 -20.07 -29.14 -10.68
C LYS A 84 -20.49 -27.94 -11.53
N ILE A 85 -19.87 -26.78 -11.37
CA ILE A 85 -19.71 -25.79 -12.46
C ILE A 85 -18.35 -25.12 -12.34
N ASN A 86 -17.51 -25.36 -13.35
CA ASN A 86 -16.23 -24.71 -13.59
C ASN A 86 -16.45 -23.22 -13.94
N ASN A 87 -15.53 -22.36 -13.46
CA ASN A 87 -15.33 -20.91 -13.70
C ASN A 87 -15.46 -20.02 -12.45
N LEU A 88 -14.87 -20.44 -11.33
CA LEU A 88 -14.83 -19.61 -10.13
C LEU A 88 -13.55 -18.76 -10.14
N VAL A 89 -13.67 -17.51 -10.57
CA VAL A 89 -12.77 -16.45 -10.11
C VAL A 89 -12.70 -16.56 -8.58
N SER A 90 -11.49 -16.71 -8.03
CA SER A 90 -11.28 -16.83 -6.59
C SER A 90 -12.10 -15.76 -5.83
N PRO A 91 -12.77 -16.10 -4.71
CA PRO A 91 -13.42 -15.11 -3.85
C PRO A 91 -12.52 -13.92 -3.49
N ALA A 92 -11.19 -14.13 -3.41
CA ALA A 92 -10.24 -13.04 -3.16
C ALA A 92 -10.20 -12.02 -4.30
N LEU A 93 -10.18 -12.49 -5.54
CA LEU A 93 -10.16 -11.63 -6.73
C LEU A 93 -11.43 -10.78 -6.84
N ILE A 94 -12.59 -11.30 -6.40
CA ILE A 94 -13.84 -10.53 -6.35
C ILE A 94 -13.69 -9.32 -5.41
N TYR A 95 -13.11 -9.50 -4.22
CA TYR A 95 -12.93 -8.39 -3.27
C TYR A 95 -11.89 -7.38 -3.76
N ILE A 96 -10.83 -7.85 -4.43
CA ILE A 96 -9.83 -6.96 -5.06
C ILE A 96 -10.47 -6.14 -6.18
N GLN A 97 -11.34 -6.75 -6.99
CA GLN A 97 -12.11 -6.04 -8.00
C GLN A 97 -13.01 -4.96 -7.36
N VAL A 98 -13.76 -5.31 -6.31
CA VAL A 98 -14.60 -4.36 -5.57
C VAL A 98 -13.78 -3.19 -5.00
N PHE A 99 -12.57 -3.44 -4.51
CA PHE A 99 -11.66 -2.39 -4.07
C PHE A 99 -11.33 -1.41 -5.20
N PHE A 100 -10.90 -1.91 -6.37
CA PHE A 100 -10.56 -1.06 -7.51
C PHE A 100 -11.75 -0.36 -8.15
N GLU A 101 -12.96 -0.90 -8.01
CA GLU A 101 -14.18 -0.28 -8.53
C GLU A 101 -14.77 0.77 -7.59
N LYS A 102 -14.74 0.54 -6.28
CA LYS A 102 -15.46 1.39 -5.30
C LYS A 102 -14.56 2.30 -4.49
N PHE A 103 -13.36 1.85 -4.11
CA PHE A 103 -12.46 2.63 -3.25
C PHE A 103 -11.46 3.46 -4.06
N HIS A 104 -10.81 2.80 -5.02
CA HIS A 104 -9.70 3.35 -5.78
C HIS A 104 -10.04 4.67 -6.50
N PRO A 105 -11.23 4.88 -7.09
CA PRO A 105 -11.57 6.16 -7.72
C PRO A 105 -11.51 7.37 -6.77
N THR A 106 -11.70 7.15 -5.46
CA THR A 106 -11.61 8.22 -4.44
C THR A 106 -10.21 8.30 -3.82
N TRP A 107 -9.50 7.17 -3.77
CA TRP A 107 -8.20 7.02 -3.13
C TRP A 107 -7.20 6.31 -4.07
N PRO A 108 -6.74 6.95 -5.15
CA PRO A 108 -6.00 6.31 -6.23
C PRO A 108 -4.50 6.10 -5.93
N PHE A 109 -4.11 5.84 -4.67
CA PHE A 109 -2.70 5.71 -4.30
C PHE A 109 -2.07 4.34 -4.58
N LEU A 110 -2.82 3.41 -5.16
CA LEU A 110 -2.37 2.11 -5.65
C LEU A 110 -2.51 2.08 -7.15
N HIS A 111 -1.51 1.63 -7.90
CA HIS A 111 -1.62 1.54 -9.35
C HIS A 111 -2.29 0.23 -9.75
N ARG A 112 -3.46 0.29 -10.41
CA ARG A 112 -4.24 -0.91 -10.74
C ARG A 112 -3.50 -1.85 -11.68
N ALA A 113 -2.84 -1.32 -12.71
CA ALA A 113 -2.20 -2.15 -13.73
C ALA A 113 -0.93 -2.86 -13.24
N THR A 114 -0.32 -2.42 -12.14
CA THR A 114 0.86 -3.07 -11.54
C THR A 114 0.55 -3.81 -10.23
N PHE A 115 -0.71 -3.84 -9.79
CA PHE A 115 -1.10 -4.60 -8.62
C PHE A 115 -1.30 -6.06 -9.03
N ASP A 116 -0.42 -6.93 -8.54
CA ASP A 116 -0.45 -8.36 -8.80
C ASP A 116 -0.73 -9.15 -7.50
N PRO A 117 -1.94 -9.72 -7.34
CA PRO A 117 -2.31 -10.50 -6.15
C PRO A 117 -1.33 -11.60 -5.75
N ASP A 118 -0.61 -12.19 -6.71
CA ASP A 118 0.29 -13.31 -6.45
C ASP A 118 1.70 -12.85 -5.99
N HIS A 119 2.06 -11.59 -6.28
CA HIS A 119 3.39 -11.04 -6.03
C HIS A 119 3.43 -9.87 -5.04
N GLU A 120 2.27 -9.31 -4.69
CA GLU A 120 2.18 -8.24 -3.70
C GLU A 120 2.48 -8.77 -2.28
N PRO A 121 3.16 -7.99 -1.42
CA PRO A 121 3.37 -8.40 -0.03
C PRO A 121 2.05 -8.63 0.70
N ALA A 122 2.01 -9.66 1.55
CA ALA A 122 0.81 -10.12 2.23
C ALA A 122 0.04 -9.00 2.95
N LEU A 123 0.73 -8.04 3.58
CA LEU A 123 0.09 -6.90 4.22
C LEU A 123 -0.73 -6.07 3.24
N LEU A 124 -0.17 -5.73 2.07
CA LEU A 124 -0.87 -4.91 1.09
C LEU A 124 -2.04 -5.69 0.48
N PHE A 125 -1.79 -6.93 0.06
CA PHE A 125 -2.81 -7.83 -0.48
C PHE A 125 -4.00 -7.98 0.49
N GLN A 126 -3.74 -8.31 1.76
CA GLN A 126 -4.77 -8.48 2.77
C GLN A 126 -5.50 -7.16 3.09
N SER A 127 -4.82 -6.02 3.03
CA SER A 127 -5.44 -4.70 3.24
C SER A 127 -6.39 -4.32 2.10
N VAL A 128 -6.00 -4.58 0.85
CA VAL A 128 -6.86 -4.39 -0.34
C VAL A 128 -8.10 -5.28 -0.25
N MET A 129 -7.88 -6.56 0.07
CA MET A 129 -8.96 -7.52 0.28
C MET A 129 -9.92 -7.10 1.40
N MET A 130 -9.39 -6.69 2.55
CA MET A 130 -10.16 -6.22 3.71
C MET A 130 -11.09 -5.06 3.33
N MET A 131 -10.56 -4.08 2.61
CA MET A 131 -11.33 -2.94 2.13
C MET A 131 -12.41 -3.37 1.12
N GLY A 132 -12.07 -4.27 0.19
CA GLY A 132 -13.01 -4.87 -0.74
C GLY A 132 -14.17 -5.62 -0.07
N LEU A 133 -13.87 -6.45 0.94
CA LEU A 133 -14.84 -7.16 1.77
C LEU A 133 -15.86 -6.18 2.38
N TRP A 134 -15.37 -5.12 3.02
CA TRP A 134 -16.20 -4.10 3.65
C TRP A 134 -17.15 -3.40 2.67
N LEU A 135 -16.64 -3.07 1.48
CA LEU A 135 -17.36 -2.35 0.43
C LEU A 135 -18.36 -3.21 -0.34
N THR A 136 -18.40 -4.52 -0.09
CA THR A 136 -19.52 -5.35 -0.56
C THR A 136 -20.83 -5.01 0.16
N GLY A 137 -20.76 -4.46 1.37
CA GLY A 137 -21.93 -4.12 2.19
C GLY A 137 -22.62 -5.33 2.84
N LYS A 138 -22.15 -6.56 2.59
CA LYS A 138 -22.70 -7.77 3.22
C LYS A 138 -22.24 -7.86 4.67
N GLU A 139 -23.15 -8.20 5.58
CA GLU A 139 -22.88 -8.21 7.02
C GLU A 139 -21.71 -9.13 7.39
N ASP A 140 -21.77 -10.40 6.98
CA ASP A 140 -20.69 -11.38 7.22
C ASP A 140 -19.33 -10.91 6.66
N ALA A 141 -19.34 -10.21 5.51
CA ALA A 141 -18.12 -9.69 4.90
C ALA A 141 -17.56 -8.49 5.68
N ARG A 142 -18.41 -7.64 6.27
CA ARG A 142 -18.01 -6.52 7.13
C ARG A 142 -17.47 -6.98 8.47
N ILE A 143 -18.04 -8.04 9.04
CA ILE A 143 -17.50 -8.71 10.23
C ILE A 143 -16.09 -9.25 9.91
N ALA A 144 -15.95 -10.00 8.82
CA ALA A 144 -14.65 -10.53 8.40
C ALA A 144 -13.61 -9.42 8.12
N ALA A 145 -14.02 -8.31 7.49
CA ALA A 145 -13.15 -7.16 7.28
C ALA A 145 -12.70 -6.51 8.60
N THR A 146 -13.61 -6.40 9.57
CA THR A 146 -13.30 -5.87 10.91
C THR A 146 -12.31 -6.76 11.68
N ASP A 147 -12.49 -8.08 11.61
CA ASP A 147 -11.59 -9.03 12.26
C ASP A 147 -10.21 -8.99 11.62
N LEU A 148 -10.16 -8.92 10.29
CA LEU A 148 -8.91 -8.81 9.53
C LEU A 148 -8.19 -7.49 9.84
N HIS A 149 -8.91 -6.36 9.91
CA HIS A 149 -8.36 -5.06 10.33
C HIS A 149 -7.70 -5.13 11.70
N SER A 150 -8.38 -5.73 12.68
CA SER A 150 -7.88 -5.85 14.04
C SER A 150 -6.59 -6.67 14.11
N LYS A 151 -6.53 -7.79 13.38
CA LYS A 151 -5.33 -8.64 13.28
C LYS A 151 -4.16 -7.95 12.58
N LEU A 152 -4.45 -7.24 11.48
CA LEU A 152 -3.45 -6.51 10.71
C LEU A 152 -2.87 -5.34 11.51
N LEU A 153 -3.70 -4.56 12.21
CA LEU A 153 -3.24 -3.45 13.06
C LEU A 153 -2.23 -3.90 14.12
N VAL A 154 -2.54 -4.98 14.84
CA VAL A 154 -1.64 -5.54 15.86
C VAL A 154 -0.33 -6.00 15.22
N SER A 155 -0.43 -6.70 14.09
CA SER A 155 0.73 -7.22 13.36
C SER A 155 1.65 -6.11 12.84
N ILE A 156 1.08 -5.02 12.29
CA ILE A 156 1.82 -3.85 11.82
C ILE A 156 2.55 -3.15 12.97
N HIS A 157 1.86 -3.02 14.11
CA HIS A 157 2.43 -2.38 15.29
C HIS A 157 3.58 -3.20 15.87
N GLN A 158 3.44 -4.52 15.96
CA GLN A 158 4.50 -5.41 16.42
C GLN A 158 5.71 -5.43 15.48
N GLN A 159 5.51 -5.18 14.18
CA GLN A 159 6.57 -5.16 13.17
C GLN A 159 7.10 -3.75 12.88
N ARG A 160 6.83 -2.78 13.76
CA ARG A 160 7.20 -1.37 13.58
C ARG A 160 8.68 -1.16 13.34
N ASP A 161 9.52 -1.92 14.02
CA ASP A 161 10.98 -1.86 13.87
C ASP A 161 11.47 -2.25 12.46
N LYS A 162 10.65 -2.97 11.68
CA LYS A 162 10.99 -3.39 10.30
C LYS A 162 10.69 -2.33 9.25
N TRP A 163 9.78 -1.39 9.52
CA TRP A 163 9.31 -0.43 8.51
C TRP A 163 9.51 1.04 8.91
N GLU A 164 9.57 1.36 10.20
CA GLU A 164 9.88 2.71 10.68
C GLU A 164 11.35 3.05 10.38
N ALA A 165 11.62 4.30 10.02
CA ALA A 165 12.99 4.74 9.75
C ALA A 165 13.81 4.70 11.06
N PRO A 166 15.01 4.09 11.05
CA PRO A 166 15.84 3.95 12.23
C PRO A 166 16.18 5.31 12.87
N SER A 167 16.45 5.28 14.17
CA SER A 167 16.64 6.47 14.99
C SER A 167 18.01 7.13 14.84
N GLN A 168 19.02 6.43 14.31
CA GLN A 168 20.44 6.82 14.44
C GLN A 168 21.19 6.96 13.10
N HIS A 169 22.17 7.86 13.12
CA HIS A 169 23.00 8.39 12.02
C HIS A 169 23.97 7.41 11.32
N ASN A 170 23.97 6.12 11.68
CA ASN A 170 24.86 5.11 11.07
C ASN A 170 24.12 4.23 10.05
N ALA A 171 23.21 4.82 9.28
CA ALA A 171 22.48 4.06 8.28
C ALA A 171 23.32 3.93 7.00
N GLU A 172 23.50 2.68 6.56
CA GLU A 172 23.78 2.31 5.18
C GLU A 172 22.93 3.13 4.19
N PRO A 173 23.35 3.29 2.92
CA PRO A 173 22.57 4.02 1.91
C PRO A 173 21.10 3.62 1.98
N PRO A 174 20.17 4.59 1.86
CA PRO A 174 18.78 4.37 2.20
C PRO A 174 18.25 3.16 1.42
N SER A 175 17.88 2.11 2.16
CA SER A 175 17.16 0.97 1.61
C SER A 175 15.95 1.48 0.83
N SER A 176 15.61 0.77 -0.26
CA SER A 176 14.46 1.13 -1.09
C SER A 176 13.22 1.30 -0.21
N TRP A 177 12.39 2.28 -0.55
CA TRP A 177 11.20 2.53 0.24
C TRP A 177 10.25 1.33 0.16
N PRO A 178 9.80 0.75 1.30
CA PRO A 178 8.86 -0.35 1.30
C PRO A 178 7.44 0.15 1.00
N MET A 179 7.22 0.60 -0.24
CA MET A 179 6.00 1.30 -0.66
C MET A 179 4.75 0.47 -0.41
N ALA A 180 4.76 -0.81 -0.75
CA ALA A 180 3.61 -1.70 -0.51
C ALA A 180 3.24 -1.78 0.99
N THR A 181 4.24 -1.81 1.87
CA THR A 181 4.03 -1.77 3.33
C THR A 181 3.39 -0.46 3.73
N TYR A 182 3.91 0.69 3.26
CA TYR A 182 3.35 2.00 3.58
C TYR A 182 1.92 2.18 3.06
N GLN A 183 1.62 1.71 1.85
CA GLN A 183 0.27 1.68 1.28
C GLN A 183 -0.67 0.80 2.10
N GLY A 184 -0.22 -0.38 2.54
CA GLY A 184 -0.98 -1.27 3.42
C GLY A 184 -1.30 -0.62 4.77
N ILE A 185 -0.32 0.03 5.41
CA ILE A 185 -0.52 0.78 6.66
C ILE A 185 -1.53 1.91 6.46
N LEU A 186 -1.42 2.67 5.36
CA LEU A 186 -2.35 3.75 5.05
C LEU A 186 -3.77 3.23 4.84
N LEU A 187 -3.96 2.08 4.18
CA LEU A 187 -5.26 1.42 4.06
C LEU A 187 -5.86 1.06 5.43
N GLN A 188 -5.07 0.56 6.38
CA GLN A 188 -5.56 0.26 7.73
C GLN A 188 -6.01 1.53 8.49
N ILE A 189 -5.30 2.64 8.31
CA ILE A 189 -5.64 3.93 8.92
C ILE A 189 -6.92 4.49 8.29
N ILE A 190 -7.01 4.51 6.95
CA ILE A 190 -8.22 4.95 6.24
C ILE A 190 -9.42 4.09 6.65
N PHE A 191 -9.26 2.77 6.73
CA PHE A 191 -10.33 1.89 7.16
C PHE A 191 -10.81 2.22 8.59
N ALA A 192 -9.90 2.51 9.52
CA ALA A 192 -10.28 2.90 10.88
C ALA A 192 -11.14 4.18 10.91
N LEU A 193 -10.88 5.12 10.00
CA LEU A 193 -11.69 6.33 9.83
C LEU A 193 -13.01 6.06 9.11
N LEU A 194 -13.05 5.12 8.16
CA LEU A 194 -14.28 4.78 7.45
C LEU A 194 -15.25 3.99 8.31
N LYS A 195 -14.75 3.01 9.07
CA LYS A 195 -15.57 2.15 9.94
C LYS A 195 -16.31 2.96 11.01
N GLY A 196 -15.74 4.08 11.45
CA GLY A 196 -16.41 4.98 12.40
C GLY A 196 -17.65 5.66 11.83
N ASN A 197 -17.78 5.71 10.50
CA ASN A 197 -18.93 6.24 9.79
C ASN A 197 -19.84 5.06 9.40
N GLN A 198 -21.06 4.99 9.92
CA GLN A 198 -21.96 3.82 9.82
C GLN A 198 -22.47 3.52 8.38
N GLY A 199 -21.85 4.09 7.33
CA GLY A 199 -22.28 4.02 5.94
C GLY A 199 -21.20 3.53 4.97
N LEU A 200 -21.58 3.31 3.71
CA LEU A 200 -20.66 3.02 2.58
C LEU A 200 -20.04 4.27 1.97
N ASN A 201 -20.39 5.46 2.47
CA ASN A 201 -19.83 6.70 2.00
C ASN A 201 -18.36 6.77 2.45
N LEU A 202 -17.44 7.06 1.52
CA LEU A 202 -16.00 7.14 1.79
C LEU A 202 -15.59 8.42 2.56
N GLN A 203 -16.53 9.01 3.29
CA GLN A 203 -16.31 10.13 4.19
C GLN A 203 -15.62 9.62 5.46
N LEU A 204 -14.41 10.12 5.68
CA LEU A 204 -13.62 9.82 6.88
C LEU A 204 -14.26 10.43 8.11
N THR A 205 -14.29 9.69 9.22
CA THR A 205 -14.52 10.33 10.53
C THR A 205 -13.35 11.23 10.91
N HIS A 206 -13.55 12.05 11.94
CA HIS A 206 -12.49 12.92 12.46
C HIS A 206 -11.69 12.28 13.59
N GLU A 207 -12.23 11.26 14.25
CA GLU A 207 -11.62 10.64 15.42
C GLU A 207 -11.02 9.28 15.06
N LEU A 208 -9.74 9.14 15.35
CA LEU A 208 -8.96 7.94 15.06
C LEU A 208 -8.64 7.23 16.39
N PRO A 209 -8.91 5.91 16.51
CA PRO A 209 -8.55 5.16 17.72
C PRO A 209 -7.03 5.22 17.99
N THR A 210 -6.64 4.99 19.25
CA THR A 210 -5.26 5.18 19.74
C THR A 210 -4.21 4.47 18.88
N LEU A 211 -4.42 3.19 18.55
CA LEU A 211 -3.44 2.40 17.83
C LEU A 211 -3.26 2.87 16.36
N PRO A 212 -4.32 3.02 15.54
CA PRO A 212 -4.21 3.67 14.23
C PRO A 212 -3.59 5.09 14.27
N LEU A 213 -3.87 5.90 15.31
CA LEU A 213 -3.25 7.22 15.47
C LEU A 213 -1.73 7.14 15.71
N GLN A 214 -1.28 6.18 16.53
CA GLN A 214 0.14 5.93 16.74
C GLN A 214 0.82 5.49 15.43
N LEU A 215 0.17 4.62 14.64
CA LEU A 215 0.66 4.21 13.33
C LEU A 215 0.74 5.39 12.35
N LEU A 216 -0.28 6.26 12.32
CA LEU A 216 -0.27 7.47 11.50
C LEU A 216 0.91 8.38 11.87
N LYS A 217 1.11 8.67 13.16
CA LYS A 217 2.25 9.48 13.65
C LYS A 217 3.60 8.86 13.25
N ALA A 218 3.75 7.54 13.39
CA ALA A 218 4.98 6.83 13.02
C ALA A 218 5.22 6.79 11.51
N LEU A 219 4.18 6.58 10.70
CA LEU A 219 4.26 6.60 9.24
C LEU A 219 4.66 7.98 8.73
N VAL A 220 4.01 9.05 9.19
CA VAL A 220 4.35 10.43 8.81
C VAL A 220 5.80 10.76 9.18
N ARG A 221 6.23 10.44 10.41
CA ARG A 221 7.62 10.63 10.84
C ARG A 221 8.61 9.87 9.95
N THR A 222 8.27 8.64 9.58
CA THR A 222 9.09 7.81 8.69
C THR A 222 9.23 8.44 7.31
N CYS A 223 8.13 8.86 6.70
CA CYS A 223 8.12 9.50 5.38
C CYS A 223 8.91 10.82 5.37
N LEU A 224 8.78 11.64 6.43
CA LEU A 224 9.56 12.86 6.61
C LEU A 224 11.06 12.55 6.71
N LYS A 225 11.46 11.61 7.57
CA LYS A 225 12.87 11.21 7.73
C LYS A 225 13.48 10.68 6.42
N ARG A 226 12.69 9.92 5.64
CA ARG A 226 13.11 9.38 4.34
C ARG A 226 13.03 10.38 3.19
N LYS A 227 12.60 11.63 3.45
CA LYS A 227 12.39 12.69 2.45
C LYS A 227 11.45 12.26 1.31
N MET A 228 10.42 11.47 1.64
CA MET A 228 9.44 10.98 0.64
C MET A 228 8.55 12.09 0.06
N PHE A 229 8.50 13.25 0.70
CA PHE A 229 7.75 14.42 0.24
C PHE A 229 8.61 15.41 -0.55
N PHE A 230 9.82 15.02 -0.94
CA PHE A 230 10.76 15.87 -1.69
C PHE A 230 11.06 15.25 -3.05
N TYR A 231 10.67 15.93 -4.13
CA TYR A 231 10.71 15.39 -5.48
C TYR A 231 12.07 14.80 -5.90
N PRO A 232 13.22 15.48 -5.67
CA PRO A 232 14.53 14.89 -5.98
C PRO A 232 14.82 13.58 -5.25
N SER A 233 14.34 13.42 -4.01
CA SER A 233 14.47 12.16 -3.27
C SER A 233 13.57 11.06 -3.84
N ILE A 234 12.38 11.42 -4.36
CA ILE A 234 11.47 10.47 -5.03
C ILE A 234 12.14 9.94 -6.30
N VAL A 235 12.63 10.81 -7.17
CA VAL A 235 13.29 10.41 -8.43
C VAL A 235 14.54 9.58 -8.16
N ALA A 236 15.31 9.93 -7.12
CA ALA A 236 16.52 9.20 -6.74
C ALA A 236 16.28 7.73 -6.32
N GLN A 237 15.04 7.33 -5.98
CA GLN A 237 14.70 5.92 -5.71
C GLN A 237 14.75 5.04 -6.96
N PHE A 238 14.52 5.62 -8.13
CA PHE A 238 14.32 4.89 -9.38
C PHE A 238 15.52 5.03 -10.32
N LYS A 239 16.75 5.09 -9.77
CA LYS A 239 18.01 5.31 -10.51
C LYS A 239 18.00 4.58 -11.87
N ASN A 240 18.54 5.27 -12.89
CA ASN A 240 18.54 5.09 -14.36
C ASN A 240 18.64 3.69 -15.02
N THR A 241 18.34 2.58 -14.34
CA THR A 241 18.31 1.23 -14.94
C THR A 241 16.91 0.78 -15.35
N LEU A 242 15.86 1.52 -14.97
CA LEU A 242 14.47 1.20 -15.32
C LEU A 242 14.01 2.00 -16.55
N PRO A 243 13.18 1.41 -17.42
CA PRO A 243 12.46 2.15 -18.45
C PRO A 243 11.61 3.30 -17.87
N ASP A 244 11.51 4.39 -18.62
CA ASP A 244 10.82 5.63 -18.21
C ASP A 244 9.40 5.41 -17.68
N VAL A 245 8.64 4.49 -18.28
CA VAL A 245 7.27 4.18 -17.85
C VAL A 245 7.25 3.70 -16.39
N TYR A 246 8.22 2.90 -15.97
CA TYR A 246 8.30 2.42 -14.59
C TYR A 246 8.79 3.50 -13.63
N ILE A 247 9.72 4.36 -14.08
CA ILE A 247 10.14 5.54 -13.31
C ILE A 247 8.93 6.45 -13.08
N TRP A 248 8.14 6.72 -14.13
CA TRP A 248 6.93 7.51 -14.04
C TRP A 248 5.93 6.88 -13.07
N VAL A 249 5.58 5.60 -13.23
CA VAL A 249 4.64 4.90 -12.35
C VAL A 249 5.12 4.96 -10.90
N GLY A 250 6.40 4.72 -10.66
CA GLY A 250 6.99 4.77 -9.32
C GLY A 250 6.94 6.16 -8.68
N VAL A 251 7.27 7.21 -9.44
CA VAL A 251 7.19 8.60 -8.96
C VAL A 251 5.73 8.97 -8.65
N GLU A 252 4.83 8.67 -9.57
CA GLU A 252 3.41 8.98 -9.47
C GLU A 252 2.72 8.20 -8.34
N GLU A 253 3.15 6.97 -8.07
CA GLU A 253 2.73 6.17 -6.92
C GLU A 253 3.09 6.87 -5.61
N VAL A 254 4.34 7.33 -5.47
CA VAL A 254 4.78 8.03 -4.25
C VAL A 254 4.01 9.33 -4.05
N LYS A 255 3.80 10.12 -5.11
CA LYS A 255 3.04 11.37 -5.01
C LYS A 255 1.60 11.15 -4.56
N ARG A 256 0.90 10.18 -5.17
CA ARG A 256 -0.50 9.86 -4.81
C ARG A 256 -0.60 9.29 -3.40
N PHE A 257 0.37 8.46 -2.99
CA PHE A 257 0.49 8.02 -1.60
C PHE A 257 0.68 9.21 -0.65
N ALA A 258 1.62 10.11 -0.95
CA ALA A 258 1.90 11.29 -0.12
C ALA A 258 0.69 12.22 0.03
N LEU A 259 -0.04 12.47 -1.06
CA LEU A 259 -1.27 13.26 -1.02
C LEU A 259 -2.40 12.56 -0.25
N SER A 260 -2.51 11.24 -0.37
CA SER A 260 -3.51 10.48 0.39
C SER A 260 -3.19 10.52 1.89
N LEU A 261 -1.91 10.41 2.25
CA LEU A 261 -1.44 10.56 3.63
C LEU A 261 -1.72 11.98 4.15
N TYR A 262 -1.43 13.02 3.37
CA TYR A 262 -1.78 14.40 3.70
C TYR A 262 -3.28 14.59 3.96
N LYS A 263 -4.13 14.07 3.05
CA LYS A 263 -5.59 14.09 3.21
C LYS A 263 -6.02 13.46 4.53
N VAL A 264 -5.48 12.28 4.87
CA VAL A 264 -5.76 11.62 6.16
C VAL A 264 -5.29 12.46 7.35
N CYS A 265 -4.09 13.04 7.30
CA CYS A 265 -3.57 13.92 8.36
C CYS A 265 -4.42 15.18 8.58
N ARG A 266 -5.10 15.67 7.54
CA ARG A 266 -6.02 16.81 7.62
C ARG A 266 -7.39 16.43 8.16
N SER A 267 -7.87 15.22 7.87
CA SER A 267 -9.16 14.73 8.35
C SER A 267 -9.14 14.37 9.84
N CYS A 268 -7.99 13.92 10.36
CA CYS A 268 -7.84 13.53 11.77
C CYS A 268 -7.75 14.74 12.71
N ARG A 269 -8.55 14.72 13.79
CA ARG A 269 -8.31 15.53 14.98
C ARG A 269 -7.25 14.85 15.83
N VAL A 270 -6.06 15.45 15.94
CA VAL A 270 -5.03 14.96 16.86
C VAL A 270 -5.26 15.64 18.21
N PRO A 271 -5.50 14.89 19.30
CA PRO A 271 -5.60 15.48 20.63
C PRO A 271 -4.26 16.13 20.98
N ASP A 272 -4.27 17.45 21.19
CA ASP A 272 -3.11 18.21 21.66
C ASP A 272 -2.89 17.91 23.14
N THR A 273 -1.70 17.41 23.48
CA THR A 273 -1.25 17.30 24.89
C THR A 273 -0.71 18.63 25.41
N ASP A 274 -0.39 19.59 24.53
CA ASP A 274 0.23 20.86 24.90
C ASP A 274 -0.67 22.04 24.49
N ALA A 275 -1.03 22.90 25.45
CA ALA A 275 -1.91 24.05 25.26
C ALA A 275 -1.38 25.12 24.29
N SER A 276 -0.17 24.96 23.74
CA SER A 276 0.48 25.87 22.78
C SER A 276 0.53 25.35 21.35
N SER A 277 0.16 24.08 21.10
CA SER A 277 0.22 23.46 19.76
C SER A 277 -1.14 23.29 19.08
N GLN A 278 -2.16 23.96 19.62
CA GLN A 278 -3.56 23.85 19.20
C GLN A 278 -3.69 23.95 17.67
N GLY A 279 -3.84 22.79 17.00
CA GLY A 279 -4.14 22.71 15.58
C GLY A 279 -2.98 22.47 14.60
N ARG A 280 -1.78 22.06 15.02
CA ARG A 280 -0.73 21.64 14.05
C ARG A 280 -1.06 20.26 13.46
N SER A 281 -1.50 20.25 12.19
CA SER A 281 -1.64 19.00 11.42
C SER A 281 -0.30 18.27 11.32
N LEU A 282 -0.33 16.94 11.38
CA LEU A 282 0.88 16.09 11.31
C LEU A 282 1.70 16.31 10.03
N LEU A 283 1.03 16.75 8.96
CA LEU A 283 1.63 17.05 7.68
C LEU A 283 0.99 18.31 7.10
N SER A 284 1.80 19.29 6.72
CA SER A 284 1.35 20.55 6.14
C SER A 284 1.54 20.57 4.62
N LEU A 285 0.91 21.51 3.93
CA LEU A 285 1.17 21.72 2.50
C LEU A 285 2.62 22.14 2.24
N ALA A 286 3.28 22.80 3.19
CA ALA A 286 4.68 23.23 3.06
C ALA A 286 5.66 22.04 3.01
N ASP A 287 5.27 20.89 3.58
CA ASP A 287 6.06 19.66 3.55
C ASP A 287 6.01 18.96 2.17
N LEU A 288 4.99 19.24 1.35
CA LEU A 288 4.78 18.61 0.04
C LEU A 288 5.59 19.33 -1.06
N GLN A 289 6.87 18.99 -1.16
CA GLN A 289 7.84 19.56 -2.10
C GLN A 289 7.90 18.73 -3.39
N PHE A 290 6.75 18.57 -4.03
CA PHE A 290 6.58 17.97 -5.36
C PHE A 290 5.34 18.57 -6.04
N ALA A 291 5.27 18.50 -7.36
CA ALA A 291 4.09 18.96 -8.12
C ALA A 291 2.91 18.00 -7.95
N LEU A 292 1.68 18.46 -8.21
CA LEU A 292 0.51 17.59 -8.21
C LEU A 292 0.74 16.34 -9.09
N PRO A 293 0.18 15.17 -8.72
CA PRO A 293 0.19 14.00 -9.59
C PRO A 293 -0.42 14.32 -10.95
N ASP A 294 0.02 13.59 -11.97
CA ASP A 294 -0.49 13.71 -13.33
C ASP A 294 -1.96 13.26 -13.43
N SER A 295 -2.56 13.34 -14.61
CA SER A 295 -3.97 12.98 -14.81
C SER A 295 -4.31 11.55 -14.36
N ASP A 296 -5.51 11.36 -13.82
CA ASP A 296 -6.03 10.03 -13.49
C ASP A 296 -6.18 9.16 -14.75
N GLU A 297 -6.46 9.77 -15.92
CA GLU A 297 -6.51 9.05 -17.20
C GLU A 297 -5.19 8.32 -17.52
N LEU A 298 -4.04 8.98 -17.32
CA LEU A 298 -2.73 8.35 -17.49
C LEU A 298 -2.47 7.31 -16.40
N TRP A 299 -2.90 7.59 -15.16
CA TRP A 299 -2.74 6.67 -14.03
C TRP A 299 -3.54 5.37 -14.17
N HIS A 300 -4.63 5.39 -14.93
CA HIS A 300 -5.45 4.21 -15.19
C HIS A 300 -5.12 3.52 -16.52
N ALA A 301 -4.22 4.11 -17.33
CA ALA A 301 -3.79 3.52 -18.59
C ALA A 301 -2.96 2.25 -18.36
N SER A 302 -3.12 1.26 -19.24
CA SER A 302 -2.44 -0.03 -19.12
C SER A 302 -1.48 -0.27 -20.30
N SER A 303 -2.01 -0.40 -21.51
CA SER A 303 -1.26 -0.90 -22.68
C SER A 303 -0.59 0.20 -23.52
N ASP A 304 -1.09 1.43 -23.49
CA ASP A 304 -0.62 2.58 -24.27
C ASP A 304 0.17 3.61 -23.44
N LEU A 305 0.36 3.35 -22.14
CA LEU A 305 1.01 4.28 -21.23
C LEU A 305 2.43 4.62 -21.68
N ALA A 306 3.21 3.62 -22.10
CA ALA A 306 4.60 3.84 -22.53
C ALA A 306 4.69 4.74 -23.77
N SER A 307 3.80 4.57 -24.75
CA SER A 307 3.76 5.42 -25.94
C SER A 307 3.35 6.85 -25.60
N ARG A 308 2.34 7.03 -24.74
CA ARG A 308 1.85 8.36 -24.33
C ARG A 308 2.91 9.14 -23.54
N LEU A 309 3.68 8.45 -22.69
CA LEU A 309 4.77 9.08 -21.93
C LEU A 309 5.98 9.45 -22.80
N ALA A 310 6.23 8.71 -23.90
CA ALA A 310 7.33 9.02 -24.81
C ALA A 310 7.13 10.36 -25.52
N GLU A 311 5.88 10.72 -25.86
CA GLU A 311 5.53 11.98 -26.50
C GLU A 311 5.63 13.19 -25.56
N ASP A 312 5.43 12.98 -24.25
CA ASP A 312 5.26 14.04 -23.23
C ASP A 312 6.46 14.18 -22.27
N ARG A 313 7.62 13.57 -22.58
CA ARG A 313 8.75 13.48 -21.64
C ARG A 313 9.25 14.85 -21.15
N SER A 314 9.43 15.80 -22.08
CA SER A 314 9.95 17.13 -21.74
C SER A 314 8.96 17.92 -20.87
N ALA A 315 7.69 17.89 -21.24
CA ALA A 315 6.62 18.55 -20.51
C ALA A 315 6.36 17.89 -19.15
N TYR A 316 6.50 16.56 -19.00
CA TYR A 316 6.45 15.91 -17.69
C TYR A 316 7.55 16.43 -16.75
N ARG A 317 8.80 16.58 -17.21
CA ARG A 317 9.88 17.16 -16.39
C ARG A 317 9.55 18.60 -16.00
N GLU A 318 9.03 19.39 -16.93
CA GLU A 318 8.65 20.78 -16.69
C GLU A 318 7.51 20.91 -15.67
N ARG A 319 6.48 20.04 -15.76
CA ARG A 319 5.36 19.98 -14.79
C ARG A 319 5.84 19.68 -13.37
N ASN A 320 7.00 19.04 -13.23
CA ASN A 320 7.63 18.70 -11.96
C ASN A 320 8.68 19.71 -11.46
N SER A 321 8.80 20.87 -12.11
CA SER A 321 9.69 21.94 -11.66
C SER A 321 9.32 22.46 -10.25
N GLU A 322 10.31 23.02 -9.55
CA GLU A 322 10.14 23.54 -8.18
C GLU A 322 9.07 24.63 -8.07
N GLU A 323 8.91 25.43 -9.12
CA GLU A 323 7.89 26.47 -9.22
C GLU A 323 6.46 25.93 -9.16
N ARG A 324 6.28 24.66 -9.55
CA ARG A 324 4.97 23.98 -9.59
C ARG A 324 4.72 23.08 -8.38
N TRP A 325 5.61 23.08 -7.38
CA TRP A 325 5.42 22.27 -6.19
C TRP A 325 4.25 22.77 -5.33
N ILE A 326 3.53 21.84 -4.71
CA ILE A 326 2.39 22.11 -3.83
C ILE A 326 2.77 23.06 -2.68
N SER A 327 3.99 22.92 -2.16
CA SER A 327 4.55 23.79 -1.13
C SER A 327 4.64 25.27 -1.53
N GLN A 328 4.73 25.60 -2.84
CA GLN A 328 4.72 27.00 -3.31
C GLN A 328 3.34 27.63 -3.12
N THR A 329 2.26 26.89 -3.42
CA THR A 329 0.89 27.34 -3.17
C THR A 329 0.64 27.57 -1.67
N ALA A 330 1.24 26.75 -0.81
CA ALA A 330 1.16 26.93 0.64
C ALA A 330 1.76 28.27 1.09
N ARG A 331 2.88 28.70 0.48
CA ARG A 331 3.51 30.00 0.78
C ARG A 331 2.60 31.17 0.38
N VAL A 332 1.90 31.05 -0.74
CA VAL A 332 0.94 32.06 -1.21
C VAL A 332 -0.33 32.10 -0.34
N LEU A 333 -0.77 30.94 0.16
CA LEU A 333 -1.95 30.82 1.04
C LEU A 333 -1.65 31.07 2.53
N GLN A 334 -0.39 31.26 2.92
CA GLN A 334 0.00 31.64 4.28
C GLN A 334 0.44 33.12 4.41
N PRO A 335 -0.32 34.13 3.95
CA PRO A 335 -0.07 35.50 4.34
C PRO A 335 -0.74 35.77 5.70
N HIS A 336 0.00 35.64 6.81
CA HIS A 336 -0.28 36.34 8.09
C HIS A 336 -1.74 36.36 8.61
N GLY A 337 -2.55 35.36 8.30
CA GLY A 337 -3.97 35.35 8.70
C GLY A 337 -4.63 34.11 8.13
N GLY A 338 -5.12 33.25 9.03
CA GLY A 338 -5.66 31.95 8.67
C GLY A 338 -6.84 32.05 7.70
N PHE A 339 -6.82 31.19 6.68
CA PHE A 339 -8.00 30.85 5.91
C PHE A 339 -8.22 29.33 5.96
N CYS A 340 -9.41 28.96 6.42
CA CYS A 340 -9.95 27.60 6.34
C CYS A 340 -10.50 27.37 4.93
N TRP A 341 -10.19 26.22 4.34
CA TRP A 341 -10.97 25.68 3.21
C TRP A 341 -11.82 24.51 3.70
N PHE A 342 -13.07 24.49 3.24
CA PHE A 342 -14.16 23.55 3.54
C PHE A 342 -13.88 22.11 3.09
#